data_AF-A0A1I4HMM8-F1
#
_entry.id   AF-A0A1I4HMM8-F1
#
_cell.length_a   1.000
_cell.length_b   1.000
_cell.length_c   1.000
_cell.angle_alpha   90.00
_cell.angle_beta   90.00
_cell.angle_gamma   90.00
#
_symmetry.space_group_name_H-M   'P 1'
#
loop_
_entity.id
_entity.type
_entity.pdbx_description
1 polymer ?
#
loop_
_entity_poly.entity_id
_entity_poly.type
_entity_poly.pdbx_seq_one_letter_code
_entity_poly.pdbx_strand_id
1 'polypeptide(L)'
;MDCKRYKGAVGLLKLKRTDPKAKKVRIAVNVMRARLTVLGFNLAVISILMTNSSVLSGGYRLEGFEIPIHVTVSVPLFLALGLAIVALILFIASSEMDETGIVSHWAMPLGEIAMYLSLAQTVTGFFGPYLMVLDTLQLATGAEQADFLQLRHTLAAIGAIAWLGAFYLGPIVTLIRSPFSNLTTAFLGITYVSLCVLIAWTTTLAYDLDVHLHAGLETPVPWSKGLLMPLLW
;
A
#
# COMPACT_ATOMS: atom_id res chain seq x y z
N MET A 1 4.46 -60.39 4.17
CA MET A 1 4.25 -59.38 3.12
C MET A 1 5.33 -58.33 3.32
N ASP A 2 6.40 -58.39 2.52
CA ASP A 2 7.47 -57.40 2.50
C ASP A 2 7.89 -57.18 1.05
N CYS A 3 7.81 -55.93 0.61
CA CYS A 3 7.92 -55.54 -0.79
C CYS A 3 9.39 -55.41 -1.21
N LYS A 4 9.72 -56.06 -2.33
CA LYS A 4 11.03 -56.00 -3.01
C LYS A 4 11.10 -54.79 -3.97
N ARG A 5 12.32 -54.24 -4.07
CA ARG A 5 13.00 -53.65 -5.26
C ARG A 5 12.42 -52.38 -5.91
N TYR A 6 13.28 -51.36 -6.00
CA TYR A 6 13.83 -50.89 -7.29
C TYR A 6 15.31 -50.52 -7.16
N LYS A 7 16.16 -51.13 -8.00
CA LYS A 7 17.56 -50.78 -8.28
C LYS A 7 17.66 -50.51 -9.78
N GLY A 8 18.48 -49.53 -10.18
CA GLY A 8 18.91 -49.26 -11.56
C GLY A 8 18.94 -47.74 -11.83
N ALA A 9 20.05 -47.03 -11.63
CA ALA A 9 21.30 -46.98 -12.39
C ALA A 9 21.20 -46.21 -13.72
N VAL A 10 22.17 -45.29 -13.88
CA VAL A 10 22.72 -44.71 -15.13
C VAL A 10 22.05 -43.43 -15.67
N GLY A 11 22.77 -42.33 -15.51
CA GLY A 11 22.47 -41.05 -16.16
C GLY A 11 23.47 -39.95 -15.79
N LEU A 12 24.76 -40.28 -15.71
CA LEU A 12 25.88 -39.33 -15.64
C LEU A 12 25.91 -38.49 -16.94
N LEU A 13 25.00 -37.52 -17.06
CA LEU A 13 25.09 -36.49 -18.08
C LEU A 13 26.04 -35.41 -17.57
N LYS A 14 27.31 -35.58 -17.99
CA LYS A 14 28.29 -34.49 -18.09
C LYS A 14 27.70 -33.36 -18.94
N LEU A 15 26.94 -32.45 -18.31
CA LEU A 15 26.69 -31.14 -18.87
C LEU A 15 27.91 -30.27 -18.58
N LYS A 16 28.84 -30.30 -19.53
CA LYS A 16 29.78 -29.22 -19.76
C LYS A 16 28.96 -27.96 -20.06
N ARG A 17 28.89 -27.00 -19.14
CA ARG A 17 28.38 -25.66 -19.45
C ARG A 17 29.20 -24.59 -18.73
N THR A 18 30.00 -23.93 -19.54
CA THR A 18 30.54 -22.58 -19.40
C THR A 18 29.46 -21.60 -18.92
N ASP A 19 29.63 -21.00 -17.74
CA ASP A 19 29.97 -19.57 -17.58
C ASP A 19 29.92 -19.14 -16.09
N PRO A 20 30.81 -18.23 -15.66
CA PRO A 20 30.93 -17.85 -14.25
C PRO A 20 29.93 -16.74 -13.88
N LYS A 21 29.28 -16.91 -12.71
CA LYS A 21 28.62 -15.87 -11.90
C LYS A 21 27.33 -15.23 -12.46
N ALA A 22 26.21 -15.96 -12.37
CA ALA A 22 24.93 -15.37 -12.01
C ALA A 22 24.22 -16.28 -11.01
N LYS A 23 24.24 -15.90 -9.73
CA LYS A 23 23.56 -16.64 -8.66
C LYS A 23 22.05 -16.45 -8.88
N LYS A 24 21.38 -17.41 -9.55
CA LYS A 24 19.93 -17.35 -9.85
C LYS A 24 19.18 -17.19 -8.52
N VAL A 25 18.60 -16.01 -8.31
CA VAL A 25 17.83 -15.66 -7.12
C VAL A 25 16.64 -16.61 -7.00
N ARG A 26 16.42 -17.20 -5.82
CA ARG A 26 15.34 -18.15 -5.58
C ARG A 26 14.43 -17.62 -4.48
N ILE A 27 13.16 -17.37 -4.79
CA ILE A 27 12.14 -16.93 -3.83
C ILE A 27 11.13 -18.07 -3.65
N ALA A 28 10.83 -18.42 -2.40
CA ALA A 28 9.97 -19.56 -2.08
C ALA A 28 8.48 -19.26 -2.36
N VAL A 29 7.77 -20.25 -2.91
CA VAL A 29 6.34 -20.18 -3.29
C VAL A 29 5.42 -19.73 -2.14
N ASN A 30 5.70 -20.14 -0.90
CA ASN A 30 4.90 -19.74 0.27
C ASN A 30 4.88 -18.22 0.50
N VAL A 31 5.99 -17.53 0.16
CA VAL A 31 6.09 -16.08 0.31
C VAL A 31 5.19 -15.37 -0.70
N MET A 32 5.08 -15.90 -1.91
CA MET A 32 4.20 -15.34 -2.94
C MET A 32 2.72 -15.46 -2.57
N ARG A 33 2.32 -16.59 -2.00
CA ARG A 33 0.95 -16.80 -1.51
C ARG A 33 0.57 -15.79 -0.43
N ALA A 34 1.45 -15.56 0.54
CA ALA A 34 1.20 -14.59 1.61
C ALA A 34 1.01 -13.17 1.06
N ARG A 35 1.83 -12.74 0.10
CA ARG A 35 1.72 -11.41 -0.54
C ARG A 35 0.40 -11.23 -1.28
N LEU A 36 -0.03 -12.24 -2.05
CA LEU A 36 -1.32 -12.21 -2.74
C LEU A 36 -2.50 -12.19 -1.78
N THR A 37 -2.41 -12.89 -0.64
CA THR A 37 -3.46 -12.84 0.40
C THR A 37 -3.57 -11.45 1.02
N VAL A 38 -2.44 -10.83 1.37
CA VAL A 38 -2.43 -9.45 1.91
C VAL A 38 -3.02 -8.47 0.89
N LEU A 39 -2.64 -8.59 -0.38
CA LEU A 39 -3.17 -7.75 -1.45
C LEU A 39 -4.67 -7.94 -1.65
N GLY A 40 -5.16 -9.20 -1.65
CA GLY A 40 -6.58 -9.51 -1.78
C GLY A 40 -7.40 -8.99 -0.59
N PHE A 41 -6.87 -9.11 0.63
CA PHE A 41 -7.48 -8.52 1.82
C PHE A 41 -7.55 -6.99 1.71
N ASN A 42 -6.47 -6.34 1.27
CA ASN A 42 -6.45 -4.90 1.07
C ASN A 42 -7.51 -4.43 0.05
N LEU A 43 -7.64 -5.13 -1.08
CA LEU A 43 -8.68 -4.85 -2.08
C LEU A 43 -10.09 -4.98 -1.51
N ALA A 44 -10.33 -6.00 -0.67
CA ALA A 44 -11.63 -6.16 0.00
C ALA A 44 -11.93 -4.99 0.94
N VAL A 45 -10.95 -4.56 1.75
CA VAL A 45 -11.09 -3.41 2.64
C VAL A 45 -11.35 -2.13 1.83
N ILE A 46 -10.58 -1.87 0.78
CA ILE A 46 -10.78 -0.70 -0.10
C ILE A 46 -12.21 -0.70 -0.67
N SER A 47 -12.68 -1.84 -1.18
CA SER A 47 -14.03 -1.96 -1.73
C SER A 47 -15.10 -1.64 -0.69
N ILE A 48 -14.97 -2.16 0.54
CA ILE A 48 -15.91 -1.89 1.64
C ILE A 48 -15.89 -0.40 1.99
N LEU A 49 -14.71 0.22 2.08
CA LEU A 49 -14.58 1.64 2.42
C LEU A 49 -15.17 2.55 1.35
N MET A 50 -14.96 2.23 0.07
CA MET A 50 -15.54 2.98 -1.04
C MET A 50 -17.07 2.88 -1.08
N THR A 51 -17.65 1.72 -0.74
CA THR A 51 -19.12 1.59 -0.67
C THR A 51 -19.70 2.38 0.50
N ASN A 52 -19.00 2.43 1.63
CA ASN A 52 -19.48 3.10 2.85
C ASN A 52 -19.13 4.60 2.90
N SER A 53 -18.31 5.12 1.97
CA SER A 53 -17.96 6.55 1.96
C SER A 53 -19.16 7.48 1.70
N SER A 54 -20.25 6.96 1.12
CA SER A 54 -21.50 7.68 0.92
C SER A 54 -22.28 7.94 2.22
N VAL A 55 -22.03 7.15 3.26
CA VAL A 55 -22.73 7.21 4.56
C VAL A 55 -22.03 8.16 5.54
N LEU A 56 -20.79 8.55 5.26
CA LEU A 56 -20.04 9.51 6.05
C LEU A 56 -20.71 10.89 6.00
N SER A 57 -20.97 11.48 7.17
CA SER A 57 -21.48 12.84 7.30
C SER A 57 -20.39 13.88 7.01
N GLY A 58 -20.75 15.01 6.41
CA GLY A 58 -19.84 16.15 6.25
C GLY A 58 -19.13 16.27 4.90
N GLY A 59 -19.56 15.54 3.87
CA GLY A 59 -19.00 15.67 2.52
C GLY A 59 -19.70 16.77 1.72
N TYR A 60 -19.00 17.29 0.72
CA TYR A 60 -19.49 18.38 -0.11
C TYR A 60 -20.62 17.89 -1.02
N ARG A 61 -21.78 18.56 -0.97
CA ARG A 61 -22.92 18.27 -1.85
C ARG A 61 -22.85 19.15 -3.08
N LEU A 62 -22.47 18.56 -4.21
CA LEU A 62 -22.52 19.23 -5.50
C LEU A 62 -23.96 19.15 -6.06
N GLU A 63 -24.48 20.25 -6.59
CA GLU A 63 -25.78 20.24 -7.27
C GLU A 63 -25.77 19.22 -8.42
N GLY A 64 -26.76 18.32 -8.45
CA GLY A 64 -26.85 17.23 -9.43
C GLY A 64 -26.26 15.89 -8.96
N PHE A 65 -25.62 15.82 -7.79
CA PHE A 65 -25.16 14.57 -7.18
C PHE A 65 -25.96 14.26 -5.91
N GLU A 66 -26.51 13.05 -5.81
CA GLU A 66 -27.28 12.61 -4.63
C GLU A 66 -26.39 12.25 -3.43
N ILE A 67 -25.10 11.99 -3.67
CA ILE A 67 -24.14 11.48 -2.68
C ILE A 67 -23.11 12.56 -2.34
N PRO A 68 -22.85 12.85 -1.05
CA PRO A 68 -21.81 13.80 -0.66
C PRO A 68 -20.42 13.29 -1.04
N ILE A 69 -19.60 14.17 -1.61
CA ILE A 69 -18.24 13.85 -2.05
C ILE A 69 -17.26 14.20 -0.94
N HIS A 70 -16.49 13.20 -0.51
CA HIS A 70 -15.43 13.32 0.50
C HIS A 70 -14.07 13.20 -0.16
N VAL A 71 -13.51 14.31 -0.64
CA VAL A 71 -12.29 14.30 -1.47
C VAL A 71 -11.10 13.69 -0.72
N THR A 72 -10.95 14.03 0.56
CA THR A 72 -9.92 13.51 1.47
C THR A 72 -9.98 12.01 1.71
N VAL A 73 -11.14 11.38 1.49
CA VAL A 73 -11.34 9.93 1.64
C VAL A 73 -11.26 9.23 0.30
N SER A 74 -11.98 9.76 -0.69
CA SER A 74 -12.09 9.15 -2.02
C SER A 74 -10.75 9.10 -2.73
N VAL A 75 -9.96 10.18 -2.70
CA VAL A 75 -8.67 10.22 -3.42
C VAL A 75 -7.67 9.19 -2.89
N PRO A 76 -7.39 9.09 -1.57
CA PRO A 76 -6.55 8.03 -1.05
C PRO A 76 -7.07 6.63 -1.39
N LEU A 77 -8.38 6.38 -1.32
CA LEU A 77 -8.93 5.07 -1.66
C LEU A 77 -8.78 4.72 -3.16
N PHE A 78 -8.92 5.69 -4.06
CA PHE A 78 -8.65 5.49 -5.49
C PHE A 78 -7.16 5.23 -5.77
N LEU A 79 -6.26 5.95 -5.08
CA LEU A 79 -4.82 5.69 -5.15
C LEU A 79 -4.50 4.28 -4.62
N ALA A 80 -5.11 3.90 -3.50
CA ALA A 80 -4.98 2.56 -2.92
C ALA A 80 -5.41 1.49 -3.92
N LEU A 81 -6.58 1.65 -4.55
CA LEU A 81 -7.11 0.74 -5.56
C LEU A 81 -6.19 0.63 -6.77
N GLY A 82 -5.78 1.78 -7.33
CA GLY A 82 -4.89 1.82 -8.50
C GLY A 82 -3.56 1.11 -8.23
N LEU A 83 -2.93 1.40 -7.10
CA LEU A 83 -1.68 0.76 -6.69
C LEU A 83 -1.86 -0.74 -6.41
N ALA A 84 -3.00 -1.17 -5.85
CA ALA A 84 -3.30 -2.58 -5.62
C ALA A 84 -3.45 -3.35 -6.94
N ILE A 85 -4.14 -2.77 -7.93
CA ILE A 85 -4.29 -3.37 -9.25
C ILE A 85 -2.93 -3.46 -9.95
N VAL A 86 -2.11 -2.40 -9.89
CA VAL A 86 -0.74 -2.41 -10.42
C VAL A 86 0.10 -3.50 -9.75
N ALA A 87 0.03 -3.62 -8.42
CA ALA A 87 0.72 -4.68 -7.67
C ALA A 87 0.27 -6.08 -8.12
N LEU A 88 -1.04 -6.27 -8.34
CA LEU A 88 -1.60 -7.53 -8.82
C LEU A 88 -1.06 -7.88 -10.21
N ILE A 89 -1.07 -6.92 -11.13
CA ILE A 89 -0.53 -7.10 -12.49
C ILE A 89 0.95 -7.44 -12.44
N LEU A 90 1.74 -6.74 -11.61
CA LEU A 90 3.17 -7.00 -11.45
C LEU A 90 3.45 -8.39 -10.86
N PHE A 91 2.63 -8.82 -9.89
CA PHE A 91 2.73 -10.17 -9.32
C PHE A 91 2.37 -11.25 -10.35
N ILE A 92 1.33 -11.06 -11.16
CA ILE A 92 0.98 -11.95 -12.27
C ILE A 92 2.11 -11.98 -13.30
N ALA A 93 2.60 -10.81 -13.73
CA ALA A 93 3.70 -10.70 -14.70
C ALA A 93 5.02 -11.30 -14.18
N SER A 94 5.23 -11.30 -12.86
CA SER A 94 6.39 -11.95 -12.24
C SER A 94 6.28 -13.47 -12.16
N SER A 95 5.08 -14.03 -12.42
CA SER A 95 4.86 -15.47 -12.32
C SER A 95 5.45 -16.19 -13.55
N GLU A 96 6.65 -16.74 -13.39
CA GLU A 96 7.22 -17.69 -14.36
C GLU A 96 6.69 -19.10 -14.04
N MET A 97 6.16 -19.81 -15.04
CA MET A 97 5.87 -21.25 -14.92
C MET A 97 7.18 -22.04 -15.02
N ASP A 98 8.03 -21.93 -14.00
CA ASP A 98 9.23 -22.78 -13.82
C ASP A 98 8.84 -23.99 -12.96
N GLU A 99 9.23 -25.21 -13.35
CA GLU A 99 8.97 -26.46 -12.62
C GLU A 99 9.50 -26.43 -11.17
N THR A 100 10.40 -25.49 -10.88
CA THR A 100 10.97 -25.24 -9.55
C THR A 100 10.24 -24.19 -8.72
N GLY A 101 9.23 -23.50 -9.27
CA GLY A 101 8.42 -22.49 -8.57
C GLY A 101 9.17 -21.23 -8.17
N ILE A 102 10.18 -20.82 -8.96
CA ILE A 102 11.05 -19.67 -8.66
C ILE A 102 10.62 -18.44 -9.47
N VAL A 103 10.41 -17.30 -8.78
CA VAL A 103 10.22 -15.98 -9.42
C VAL A 103 11.54 -15.24 -9.44
N SER A 104 12.03 -14.88 -10.63
CA SER A 104 13.31 -14.18 -10.82
C SER A 104 13.20 -12.82 -11.53
N HIS A 105 11.97 -12.29 -11.67
CA HIS A 105 11.71 -11.06 -12.42
C HIS A 105 11.71 -9.81 -11.53
N TRP A 106 12.26 -8.69 -12.02
CA TRP A 106 12.32 -7.39 -11.34
C TRP A 106 10.94 -6.82 -11.00
N ALA A 107 9.89 -7.30 -11.67
CA ALA A 107 8.50 -6.95 -11.37
C ALA A 107 8.07 -7.35 -9.95
N MET A 108 8.70 -8.36 -9.35
CA MET A 108 8.33 -8.83 -8.01
C MET A 108 8.57 -7.79 -6.90
N PRO A 109 9.79 -7.25 -6.70
CA PRO A 109 10.00 -6.20 -5.71
C PRO A 109 9.23 -4.91 -6.03
N LEU A 110 9.01 -4.60 -7.32
CA LEU A 110 8.16 -3.46 -7.69
C LEU A 110 6.70 -3.67 -7.27
N GLY A 111 6.18 -4.89 -7.44
CA GLY A 111 4.84 -5.27 -6.98
C GLY A 111 4.71 -5.17 -5.46
N GLU A 112 5.74 -5.55 -4.71
CA GLU A 112 5.76 -5.36 -3.25
C GLU A 112 5.72 -3.89 -2.85
N ILE A 113 6.51 -3.02 -3.51
CA ILE A 113 6.49 -1.57 -3.26
C ILE A 113 5.09 -1.01 -3.51
N ALA A 114 4.47 -1.35 -4.66
CA ALA A 114 3.11 -0.92 -4.98
C ALA A 114 2.08 -1.45 -3.97
N MET A 115 2.19 -2.70 -3.52
CA MET A 115 1.34 -3.29 -2.49
C MET A 115 1.44 -2.54 -1.16
N TYR A 116 2.65 -2.21 -0.71
CA TYR A 116 2.87 -1.47 0.53
C TYR A 116 2.37 -0.02 0.44
N LEU A 117 2.62 0.67 -0.67
CA LEU A 117 2.09 2.01 -0.89
C LEU A 117 0.56 2.01 -0.95
N SER A 118 -0.04 0.99 -1.58
CA SER A 118 -1.50 0.78 -1.58
C SER A 118 -2.04 0.64 -0.15
N LEU A 119 -1.41 -0.17 0.69
CA LEU A 119 -1.78 -0.32 2.10
C LEU A 119 -1.71 1.00 2.88
N ALA A 120 -0.67 1.80 2.66
CA ALA A 120 -0.54 3.11 3.30
C ALA A 120 -1.72 4.04 2.91
N GLN A 121 -2.16 3.99 1.66
CA GLN A 121 -3.31 4.76 1.20
C GLN A 121 -4.64 4.23 1.77
N THR A 122 -4.80 2.91 1.91
CA THR A 122 -5.96 2.33 2.63
C THR A 122 -6.01 2.80 4.08
N VAL A 123 -4.86 2.82 4.78
CA VAL A 123 -4.76 3.34 6.16
C VAL A 123 -5.18 4.81 6.21
N THR A 124 -4.74 5.61 5.23
CA THR A 124 -5.12 7.03 5.12
C THR A 124 -6.64 7.19 4.95
N GLY A 125 -7.23 6.45 3.99
CA GLY A 125 -8.67 6.50 3.73
C GLY A 125 -9.53 5.92 4.86
N PHE A 126 -8.96 5.09 5.73
CA PHE A 126 -9.64 4.54 6.90
C PHE A 126 -9.57 5.47 8.12
N PHE A 127 -8.36 5.85 8.54
CA PHE A 127 -8.15 6.60 9.78
C PHE A 127 -8.51 8.08 9.65
N GLY A 128 -8.21 8.72 8.50
CA GLY A 128 -8.46 10.15 8.29
C GLY A 128 -9.90 10.59 8.60
N PRO A 129 -10.92 10.07 7.89
CA PRO A 129 -12.31 10.43 8.16
C PRO A 129 -12.79 10.04 9.56
N TYR A 130 -12.30 8.93 10.11
CA TYR A 130 -12.71 8.52 11.45
C TYR A 130 -12.22 9.50 12.53
N LEU A 131 -10.98 10.00 12.40
CA LEU A 131 -10.43 11.01 13.31
C LEU A 131 -11.18 12.33 13.21
N MET A 132 -11.58 12.73 11.99
CA MET A 132 -12.42 13.92 11.78
C MET A 132 -13.78 13.79 12.48
N VAL A 133 -14.41 12.60 12.46
CA VAL A 133 -15.66 12.37 13.20
C VAL A 133 -15.45 12.52 14.71
N LEU A 134 -14.35 12.01 15.26
CA LEU A 134 -14.02 12.20 16.68
C LEU A 134 -13.83 13.68 17.04
N ASP A 135 -13.20 14.46 16.16
CA ASP A 135 -13.04 15.91 16.35
C ASP A 135 -14.41 16.61 16.41
N THR A 136 -15.35 16.24 15.54
CA THR A 136 -16.71 16.80 15.58
C THR A 136 -17.49 16.40 16.83
N LEU A 137 -17.35 15.15 17.29
CA LEU A 137 -18.00 14.66 18.50
C LEU A 137 -17.45 15.35 19.75
N GLN A 138 -16.13 15.54 19.83
CA GLN A 138 -15.48 16.28 20.92
C GLN A 138 -16.06 17.69 21.04
N LEU A 139 -16.23 18.40 19.93
CA LEU A 139 -16.82 19.75 19.94
C LEU A 139 -18.29 19.75 20.38
N ALA A 140 -19.04 18.68 20.09
CA ALA A 140 -20.46 18.59 20.39
C ALA A 140 -20.79 18.19 21.84
N THR A 141 -20.00 17.33 22.49
CA THR A 141 -20.41 16.69 23.76
C THR A 141 -19.97 17.39 25.04
N GLY A 142 -19.08 18.39 25.01
CA GLY A 142 -18.75 19.29 26.13
C GLY A 142 -18.19 18.62 27.41
N ALA A 143 -18.96 17.77 28.08
CA ALA A 143 -18.64 17.04 29.30
C ALA A 143 -17.68 15.85 29.10
N GLU A 144 -17.65 15.21 27.92
CA GLU A 144 -16.83 14.02 27.62
C GLU A 144 -15.60 14.35 26.74
N GLN A 145 -15.23 15.62 26.61
CA GLN A 145 -14.18 16.06 25.69
C GLN A 145 -12.83 15.38 25.92
N ALA A 146 -12.47 15.09 27.17
CA ALA A 146 -11.21 14.44 27.50
C ALA A 146 -11.13 13.00 26.99
N ASP A 147 -12.24 12.26 27.05
CA ASP A 147 -12.30 10.86 26.63
C ASP A 147 -12.20 10.74 25.10
N PHE A 148 -12.93 11.60 24.37
CA PHE A 148 -12.83 11.68 22.92
C PHE A 148 -11.44 12.10 22.44
N LEU A 149 -10.79 13.06 23.13
CA LEU A 149 -9.44 13.49 22.81
C LEU A 149 -8.41 12.37 23.04
N GLN A 150 -8.53 11.62 24.13
CA GLN A 150 -7.64 10.48 24.40
C GLN A 150 -7.82 9.36 23.37
N LEU A 151 -9.07 9.07 22.99
CA LEU A 151 -9.39 8.10 21.95
C LEU A 151 -8.82 8.53 20.59
N ARG A 152 -9.00 9.80 20.21
CA ARG A 152 -8.43 10.39 18.99
C ARG A 152 -6.92 10.23 18.94
N HIS A 153 -6.20 10.61 19.99
CA HIS A 153 -4.73 10.48 20.02
C HIS A 153 -4.26 9.03 19.90
N THR A 154 -4.94 8.10 20.57
CA THR A 154 -4.59 6.69 20.54
C THR A 154 -4.78 6.10 19.13
N LEU A 155 -5.90 6.40 18.48
CA LEU A 155 -6.19 5.93 17.13
C LEU A 155 -5.28 6.60 16.09
N ALA A 156 -5.01 7.90 16.24
CA ALA A 156 -4.06 8.61 15.39
C ALA A 156 -2.66 8.00 15.49
N ALA A 157 -2.19 7.67 16.70
CA ALA A 157 -0.90 7.02 16.90
C ALA A 157 -0.83 5.63 16.24
N ILE A 158 -1.86 4.80 16.41
CA ILE A 158 -1.94 3.47 15.79
C ILE A 158 -1.94 3.60 14.26
N GLY A 159 -2.78 4.49 13.72
CA GLY A 159 -2.84 4.77 12.28
C GLY A 159 -1.49 5.27 11.76
N ALA A 160 -0.81 6.15 12.50
CA ALA A 160 0.47 6.72 12.10
C ALA A 160 1.57 5.65 12.03
N ILE A 161 1.61 4.74 13.01
CA ILE A 161 2.54 3.61 13.03
C ILE A 161 2.27 2.69 11.83
N ALA A 162 1.00 2.34 11.59
CA ALA A 162 0.62 1.49 10.46
C ALA A 162 0.99 2.15 9.12
N TRP A 163 0.73 3.45 8.99
CA TRP A 163 1.04 4.23 7.81
C TRP A 163 2.55 4.32 7.56
N LEU A 164 3.35 4.65 8.57
CA LEU A 164 4.81 4.72 8.45
C LEU A 164 5.41 3.35 8.12
N GLY A 165 4.87 2.29 8.71
CA GLY A 165 5.26 0.92 8.40
C GLY A 165 5.02 0.55 6.94
N ALA A 166 3.84 0.91 6.40
CA ALA A 166 3.48 0.63 5.02
C ALA A 166 4.19 1.57 4.02
N PHE A 167 4.29 2.87 4.31
CA PHE A 167 4.82 3.86 3.37
C PHE A 167 6.34 3.86 3.27
N TYR A 168 7.03 3.64 4.40
CA TYR A 168 8.49 3.67 4.48
C TYR A 168 9.11 2.31 4.73
N LEU A 169 8.75 1.67 5.85
CA LEU A 169 9.50 0.51 6.32
C LEU A 169 9.40 -0.67 5.35
N GLY A 170 8.20 -0.99 4.86
CA GLY A 170 7.98 -2.07 3.89
C GLY A 170 8.80 -1.89 2.61
N PRO A 171 8.62 -0.80 1.85
CA PRO A 171 9.37 -0.54 0.63
C PRO A 171 10.89 -0.49 0.83
N ILE A 172 11.37 0.13 1.91
CA ILE A 172 12.81 0.20 2.22
C ILE A 172 13.36 -1.21 2.47
N VAL A 173 12.68 -2.04 3.25
CA VAL A 173 13.10 -3.42 3.50
C VAL A 173 13.11 -4.24 2.21
N THR A 174 12.14 -4.04 1.32
CA THR A 174 12.11 -4.66 -0.02
C THR A 174 13.32 -4.26 -0.86
N LEU A 175 13.69 -2.97 -0.86
CA LEU A 175 14.85 -2.47 -1.61
C LEU A 175 16.17 -3.00 -1.04
N ILE A 176 16.34 -3.01 0.28
CA ILE A 176 17.56 -3.52 0.94
C ILE A 176 17.75 -5.02 0.68
N ARG A 177 16.65 -5.78 0.70
CA ARG A 177 16.68 -7.23 0.46
C ARG A 177 16.61 -7.59 -1.03
N SER A 178 16.61 -6.59 -1.92
CA SER A 178 16.59 -6.79 -3.37
C SER A 178 17.81 -7.62 -3.79
N PRO A 179 17.60 -8.80 -4.38
CA PRO A 179 18.69 -9.68 -4.79
C PRO A 179 19.23 -9.36 -6.19
N PHE A 180 18.79 -8.23 -6.78
CA PHE A 180 19.13 -7.77 -8.12
C PHE A 180 20.39 -6.92 -8.15
N SER A 181 20.88 -6.61 -9.36
CA SER A 181 22.04 -5.74 -9.56
C SER A 181 21.80 -4.32 -9.02
N ASN A 182 22.88 -3.61 -8.72
CA ASN A 182 22.81 -2.24 -8.18
C ASN A 182 22.01 -1.29 -9.09
N LEU A 183 22.08 -1.47 -10.42
CA LEU A 183 21.32 -0.65 -11.37
C LEU A 183 19.82 -0.88 -11.25
N THR A 184 19.38 -2.14 -11.16
CA THR A 184 17.96 -2.48 -10.99
C THR A 184 17.44 -1.99 -9.64
N THR A 185 18.22 -2.17 -8.57
CA THR A 185 17.84 -1.68 -7.23
C THR A 185 17.79 -0.14 -7.18
N ALA A 186 18.71 0.55 -7.86
CA ALA A 186 18.66 2.01 -7.99
C ALA A 186 17.41 2.47 -8.76
N PHE A 187 17.08 1.81 -9.87
CA PHE A 187 15.85 2.09 -10.63
C PHE A 187 14.58 1.88 -9.77
N LEU A 188 14.52 0.79 -9.00
CA LEU A 188 13.41 0.53 -8.07
C LEU A 188 13.33 1.62 -6.99
N GLY A 189 14.47 2.07 -6.47
CA GLY A 189 14.54 3.18 -5.51
C GLY A 189 14.03 4.50 -6.08
N ILE A 190 14.45 4.86 -7.30
CA ILE A 190 13.97 6.07 -7.99
C ILE A 190 12.46 5.99 -8.25
N THR A 191 11.98 4.81 -8.65
CA THR A 191 10.55 4.57 -8.89
C THR A 191 9.75 4.74 -7.60
N TYR A 192 10.24 4.16 -6.50
CA TYR A 192 9.63 4.32 -5.17
C TYR A 192 9.56 5.79 -4.75
N VAL A 193 10.66 6.53 -4.83
CA VAL A 193 10.68 7.97 -4.48
C VAL A 193 9.72 8.78 -5.35
N SER A 194 9.69 8.51 -6.66
CA SER A 194 8.75 9.15 -7.59
C SER A 194 7.29 8.90 -7.20
N LEU A 195 6.96 7.66 -6.84
CA LEU A 195 5.62 7.30 -6.36
C LEU A 195 5.30 8.00 -5.04
N CYS A 196 6.24 8.08 -4.10
CA CYS A 196 6.03 8.81 -2.84
C CYS A 196 5.72 10.29 -3.07
N VAL A 197 6.46 10.95 -3.96
CA VAL A 197 6.21 12.35 -4.33
C VAL A 197 4.84 12.51 -4.98
N LEU A 198 4.48 11.64 -5.92
CA LEU A 198 3.18 11.68 -6.59
C LEU A 198 2.02 11.48 -5.60
N ILE A 199 2.15 10.51 -4.69
CA ILE A 199 1.16 10.25 -3.65
C ILE A 199 1.06 11.44 -2.68
N ALA A 200 2.19 11.96 -2.19
CA ALA A 200 2.18 13.12 -1.29
C ALA A 200 1.55 14.35 -1.95
N TRP A 201 1.86 14.60 -3.22
CA TRP A 201 1.28 15.68 -4.01
C TRP A 201 -0.24 15.52 -4.18
N THR A 202 -0.70 14.33 -4.60
CA THR A 202 -2.12 14.08 -4.85
C THR A 202 -2.96 14.10 -3.56
N THR A 203 -2.43 13.58 -2.46
CA THR A 203 -3.09 13.60 -1.14
C THR A 203 -3.17 15.01 -0.55
N THR A 204 -2.12 15.82 -0.68
CA THR A 204 -2.16 17.23 -0.25
C THR A 204 -3.08 18.07 -1.11
N LEU A 205 -3.10 17.85 -2.44
CA LEU A 205 -4.07 18.49 -3.33
C LEU A 205 -5.52 18.15 -2.93
N ALA A 206 -5.78 16.88 -2.59
CA ALA A 206 -7.09 16.44 -2.12
C ALA A 206 -7.49 17.11 -0.80
N TYR A 207 -6.55 17.22 0.14
CA TYR A 207 -6.76 17.90 1.42
C TYR A 207 -7.04 19.40 1.22
N ASP A 208 -6.21 20.08 0.44
CA ASP A 208 -6.39 21.50 0.16
C ASP A 208 -7.74 21.76 -0.52
N LEU A 209 -8.13 20.93 -1.49
CA LEU A 209 -9.44 21.06 -2.14
C LEU A 209 -10.59 20.92 -1.13
N ASP A 210 -10.50 19.97 -0.21
CA ASP A 210 -11.51 19.75 0.82
C ASP A 210 -11.60 20.93 1.80
N VAL A 211 -10.45 21.48 2.21
CA VAL A 211 -10.38 22.68 3.06
C VAL A 211 -10.93 23.92 2.35
N HIS A 212 -10.63 24.12 1.07
CA HIS A 212 -11.18 25.23 0.30
C HIS A 212 -12.70 25.12 0.16
N LEU A 213 -13.23 23.90 -0.05
CA LEU A 213 -14.66 23.66 -0.19
C LEU A 213 -15.45 23.86 1.12
N HIS A 214 -14.85 23.58 2.29
CA HIS A 214 -15.55 23.60 3.58
C HIS A 214 -15.24 24.84 4.45
N ALA A 215 -14.00 25.33 4.43
CA ALA A 215 -13.53 26.35 5.37
C ALA A 215 -13.19 27.70 4.72
N GLY A 216 -13.14 27.79 3.37
CA GLY A 216 -12.81 29.03 2.66
C GLY A 216 -11.43 29.61 2.99
N LEU A 217 -10.52 28.78 3.51
CA LEU A 217 -9.16 29.17 3.89
C LEU A 217 -8.22 29.11 2.67
N GLU A 218 -7.44 30.17 2.45
CA GLU A 218 -6.63 30.36 1.23
C GLU A 218 -5.19 29.84 1.32
N THR A 219 -4.70 29.37 2.47
CA THR A 219 -3.28 28.98 2.59
C THR A 219 -3.08 27.52 2.20
N PRO A 220 -2.49 27.22 1.01
CA PRO A 220 -2.25 25.86 0.59
C PRO A 220 -1.25 25.17 1.50
N VAL A 221 -1.48 23.89 1.79
CA VAL A 221 -0.56 23.08 2.56
C VAL A 221 0.61 22.66 1.66
N PRO A 222 1.87 22.84 2.08
CA PRO A 222 3.00 22.41 1.26
C PRO A 222 2.96 20.89 1.06
N TRP A 223 3.15 20.46 -0.18
CA TRP A 223 3.09 19.04 -0.59
C TRP A 223 4.00 18.12 0.24
N SER A 224 5.08 18.66 0.80
CA SER A 224 6.01 17.93 1.67
C SER A 224 5.36 17.40 2.93
N LYS A 225 4.28 18.01 3.43
CA LYS A 225 3.50 17.45 4.54
C LYS A 225 2.77 16.17 4.15
N GLY A 226 2.47 15.95 2.87
CA GLY A 226 1.91 14.69 2.37
C GLY A 226 2.85 13.50 2.53
N LEU A 227 4.18 13.74 2.63
CA LEU A 227 5.15 12.69 2.98
C LEU A 227 4.99 12.24 4.44
N LEU A 228 4.32 13.01 5.27
CA LEU A 228 3.99 12.69 6.65
C LEU A 228 2.48 12.85 6.83
N MET A 229 1.70 12.14 6.01
CA MET A 229 0.24 12.18 6.01
C MET A 229 -0.39 12.14 7.42
N PRO A 230 0.12 11.34 8.39
CA PRO A 230 -0.43 11.35 9.74
C PRO A 230 -0.36 12.69 10.49
N LEU A 231 0.47 13.64 10.06
CA LEU A 231 0.50 15.01 10.60
C LEU A 231 -0.65 15.88 10.08
N LEU A 232 -1.36 15.45 9.04
CA LEU A 232 -2.53 16.12 8.48
C LEU A 232 -3.84 15.59 9.07
N TRP A 233 -3.77 14.60 9.97
CA TRP A 233 -4.91 14.00 10.64
C TRP A 233 -5.29 14.73 11.93
#